data_AF-A0A9Q4L6H0-F1
#
_entry.id   AF-A0A9Q4L6H0-F1
#
_cell.length_a   1.000
_cell.length_b   1.000
_cell.length_c   1.000
_cell.angle_alpha   90.00
_cell.angle_beta   90.00
_cell.angle_gamma   90.00
#
_symmetry.space_group_name_H-M   'P 1'
#
loop_
_entity.id
_entity.type
_entity.pdbx_description
1 polymer ?
#
loop_
_entity_poly.entity_id
_entity_poly.type
_entity_poly.pdbx_seq_one_letter_code
_entity_poly.pdbx_strand_id
1 'polypeptide(L)'
;MFPLHPESPIKRRLVEPVLAVLAILLTAGTINESAILYETALGRLWYPAVILVPGLLSLSVLVGGVAHGIRLGFAVLGSGDRIRPGDAALTRILASFVLGALAVYTLLWVVATLYVHHLAETGGVSPTIFVLMFGGVLGALVLVRAVFFQLFPEGPLSRLNGLFVE
;
A
#
# COMPACT_ATOMS: atom_id res chain seq x y z
N MET A 1 26.26 -17.88 0.64
CA MET A 1 25.66 -16.99 -0.38
C MET A 1 24.27 -17.53 -0.69
N PHE A 2 23.24 -17.07 0.02
CA PHE A 2 21.89 -17.61 -0.12
C PHE A 2 21.25 -17.10 -1.42
N PRO A 3 20.78 -17.97 -2.32
CA PRO A 3 19.95 -17.54 -3.44
C PRO A 3 18.57 -17.22 -2.86
N LEU A 4 18.30 -15.93 -2.64
CA LEU A 4 16.93 -15.45 -2.44
C LEU A 4 16.18 -15.70 -3.75
N HIS A 5 15.54 -16.86 -3.86
CA HIS A 5 14.50 -17.11 -4.86
C HIS A 5 13.40 -16.08 -4.59
N PRO A 6 13.17 -15.10 -5.48
CA PRO A 6 12.05 -14.21 -5.31
C PRO A 6 10.79 -15.05 -5.48
N GLU A 7 10.08 -15.23 -4.36
CA GLU A 7 8.74 -15.80 -4.26
C GLU A 7 7.90 -15.44 -5.49
N SER A 8 7.21 -16.44 -6.04
CA SER A 8 6.51 -16.39 -7.32
C SER A 8 5.63 -15.13 -7.50
N PRO A 9 5.52 -14.58 -8.72
CA PRO A 9 4.72 -13.38 -9.00
C PRO A 9 3.24 -13.52 -8.61
N ILE A 10 2.77 -14.76 -8.40
CA ILE A 10 1.40 -15.10 -8.01
C ILE A 10 1.13 -14.73 -6.54
N LYS A 11 2.06 -15.01 -5.61
CA LYS A 11 1.87 -14.71 -4.18
C LYS A 11 1.82 -13.21 -3.92
N ARG A 12 2.70 -12.42 -4.57
CA ARG A 12 2.69 -10.95 -4.45
C ARG A 12 1.36 -10.31 -4.85
N ARG A 13 0.64 -10.90 -5.82
CA ARG A 13 -0.61 -10.35 -6.34
C ARG A 13 -1.75 -10.36 -5.32
N LEU A 14 -1.70 -11.25 -4.32
CA LEU A 14 -2.73 -11.37 -3.29
C LEU A 14 -2.35 -10.69 -1.97
N VAL A 15 -1.05 -10.52 -1.70
CA VAL A 15 -0.57 -9.95 -0.43
C VAL A 15 -1.00 -8.48 -0.26
N GLU A 16 -0.79 -7.65 -1.28
CA GLU A 16 -1.12 -6.22 -1.23
C GLU A 16 -2.63 -5.94 -0.97
N PRO A 17 -3.59 -6.57 -1.69
CA PRO A 17 -5.02 -6.35 -1.41
C PRO A 17 -5.45 -6.93 -0.07
N VAL A 18 -4.90 -8.08 0.36
CA VAL A 18 -5.21 -8.64 1.69
C VAL A 18 -4.73 -7.70 2.79
N LEU A 19 -3.50 -7.18 2.69
CA LEU A 19 -2.97 -6.20 3.63
C LEU A 19 -3.78 -4.90 3.60
N ALA A 20 -4.25 -4.47 2.44
CA ALA A 20 -5.10 -3.29 2.31
C ALA A 20 -6.46 -3.46 3.00
N VAL A 21 -7.13 -4.60 2.80
CA VAL A 21 -8.37 -4.93 3.51
C VAL A 21 -8.13 -4.99 5.01
N LEU A 22 -7.07 -5.67 5.46
CA LEU A 22 -6.71 -5.75 6.87
C LEU A 22 -6.43 -4.37 7.47
N ALA A 23 -5.72 -3.49 6.75
CA ALA A 23 -5.45 -2.13 7.21
C ALA A 23 -6.74 -1.34 7.41
N ILE A 24 -7.67 -1.40 6.46
CA ILE A 24 -8.98 -0.75 6.57
C ILE A 24 -9.78 -1.32 7.74
N LEU A 25 -9.81 -2.65 7.90
CA LEU A 25 -10.53 -3.29 9.01
C LEU A 25 -9.94 -2.91 10.37
N LEU A 26 -8.62 -2.80 10.49
CA LEU A 26 -7.97 -2.35 11.73
C LEU A 26 -8.30 -0.87 12.03
N THR A 27 -8.28 -0.01 11.02
CA THR A 27 -8.68 1.39 11.17
C THR A 27 -10.15 1.50 11.56
N ALA A 28 -11.04 0.78 10.85
CA ALA A 28 -12.47 0.77 11.14
C ALA A 28 -12.77 0.19 12.53
N GLY A 29 -12.12 -0.91 12.91
CA GLY A 29 -12.25 -1.50 14.24
C GLY A 29 -11.80 -0.55 15.36
N THR A 30 -10.72 0.21 15.13
CA THR A 30 -10.27 1.22 16.10
C THR A 30 -11.24 2.40 16.22
N ILE A 31 -11.90 2.80 15.12
CA ILE A 31 -12.90 3.88 15.13
C ILE A 31 -14.23 3.40 15.74
N ASN A 32 -14.63 2.17 15.44
CA ASN A 32 -15.96 1.63 15.75
C ASN A 32 -16.05 0.99 17.15
N GLU A 33 -14.97 0.42 17.69
CA GLU A 33 -14.99 -0.23 19.00
C GLU A 33 -14.19 0.52 20.07
N SER A 34 -14.97 1.31 20.81
CA SER A 34 -14.87 1.61 22.23
C SER A 34 -14.90 0.33 23.09
N ALA A 35 -13.90 0.16 23.96
CA ALA A 35 -13.85 -0.71 25.15
C ALA A 35 -13.90 -2.26 25.01
N ILE A 36 -14.60 -2.87 24.04
CA ILE A 36 -14.94 -4.30 24.09
C ILE A 36 -13.79 -5.24 23.63
N LEU A 37 -12.94 -4.81 22.69
CA LEU A 37 -11.79 -5.61 22.20
C LEU A 37 -10.62 -5.70 23.19
N TYR A 38 -10.56 -4.80 24.18
CA TYR A 38 -9.42 -4.69 25.10
C TYR A 38 -9.42 -5.77 26.20
N GLU A 39 -10.56 -6.38 26.52
CA GLU A 39 -10.67 -7.37 27.62
C GLU A 39 -10.47 -8.83 27.19
N THR A 40 -10.39 -9.11 25.88
CA THR A 40 -10.20 -10.48 25.38
C THR A 40 -8.76 -10.76 24.99
N ALA A 41 -8.36 -12.04 24.90
CA ALA A 41 -7.02 -12.47 24.47
C ALA A 41 -6.59 -11.88 23.11
N LEU A 42 -7.54 -11.42 22.30
CA LEU A 42 -7.36 -10.65 21.07
C LEU A 42 -6.66 -9.30 21.29
N GLY A 43 -6.84 -8.66 22.46
CA GLY A 43 -6.18 -7.39 22.79
C GLY A 43 -4.66 -7.47 22.81
N ARG A 44 -4.08 -8.65 23.11
CA ARG A 44 -2.61 -8.85 23.09
C ARG A 44 -2.03 -8.91 21.68
N LEU A 45 -2.79 -9.45 20.72
CA LEU A 45 -2.40 -9.49 19.29
C LEU A 45 -2.76 -8.20 18.55
N TRP A 46 -3.65 -7.39 19.11
CA TRP A 46 -4.11 -6.15 18.51
C TRP A 46 -2.97 -5.14 18.29
N TYR A 47 -2.20 -4.86 19.35
CA TYR A 47 -1.07 -3.91 19.28
C TYR A 47 -0.06 -4.24 18.17
N PRO A 48 0.50 -5.46 18.08
CA PRO A 48 1.43 -5.79 17.01
C PRO A 48 0.74 -5.78 15.63
N ALA A 49 -0.53 -6.20 15.53
CA ALA A 49 -1.25 -6.17 14.25
C ALA A 49 -1.42 -4.75 13.70
N VAL A 50 -1.77 -3.80 14.57
CA VAL A 50 -1.95 -2.38 14.24
C VAL A 50 -0.66 -1.73 13.71
N ILE A 51 0.50 -2.21 14.12
CA ILE A 51 1.80 -1.68 13.67
C ILE A 51 2.28 -2.45 12.42
N LEU A 52 2.21 -3.79 12.46
CA LEU A 52 2.75 -4.65 11.41
C LEU A 52 1.95 -4.57 10.12
N VAL A 53 0.62 -4.53 10.16
CA VAL A 53 -0.21 -4.54 8.94
C VAL A 53 0.03 -3.28 8.10
N PRO A 54 -0.08 -2.04 8.64
CA PRO A 54 0.26 -0.83 7.89
C PRO A 54 1.72 -0.79 7.43
N GLY A 55 2.66 -1.28 8.25
CA GLY A 55 4.08 -1.34 7.89
C GLY A 55 4.35 -2.27 6.71
N LEU A 56 3.80 -3.49 6.75
CA LEU A 56 3.93 -4.46 5.65
C LEU A 56 3.23 -3.96 4.39
N LEU A 57 2.05 -3.34 4.50
CA LEU A 57 1.36 -2.73 3.37
C LEU A 57 2.22 -1.66 2.71
N SER A 58 2.76 -0.73 3.51
CA SER A 58 3.64 0.33 3.04
C SER A 58 4.88 -0.24 2.31
N LEU A 59 5.56 -1.22 2.92
CA LEU A 59 6.70 -1.88 2.30
C LEU A 59 6.32 -2.54 0.96
N SER A 60 5.17 -3.22 0.91
CA SER A 60 4.67 -3.84 -0.33
C SER A 60 4.45 -2.79 -1.42
N VAL A 61 3.79 -1.67 -1.10
CA VAL A 61 3.52 -0.57 -2.03
C VAL A 61 4.83 0.05 -2.53
N LEU A 62 5.79 0.30 -1.64
CA LEU A 62 7.09 0.87 -2.01
C LEU A 62 7.85 -0.04 -2.96
N VAL A 63 7.91 -1.34 -2.68
CA VAL A 63 8.60 -2.28 -3.57
C VAL A 63 7.89 -2.39 -4.91
N GLY A 64 6.55 -2.33 -4.93
CA GLY A 64 5.76 -2.23 -6.17
C GLY A 64 6.09 -0.96 -6.96
N GLY A 65 6.16 0.19 -6.29
CA GLY A 65 6.51 1.48 -6.88
C GLY A 65 7.92 1.52 -7.45
N VAL A 66 8.92 0.99 -6.73
CA VAL A 66 10.30 0.87 -7.22
C VAL A 66 10.36 -0.02 -8.45
N ALA A 67 9.70 -1.19 -8.41
CA ALA A 67 9.67 -2.09 -9.56
C ALA A 67 8.98 -1.46 -10.78
N HIS A 68 7.96 -0.63 -10.57
CA HIS A 68 7.31 0.13 -11.64
C HIS A 68 8.24 1.23 -12.19
N GLY A 69 8.89 1.99 -11.33
CA GLY A 69 9.85 3.03 -11.70
C GLY A 69 11.05 2.49 -12.50
N ILE A 70 11.59 1.34 -12.11
CA ILE A 70 12.68 0.68 -12.85
C ILE A 70 12.21 0.30 -14.27
N ARG A 71 11.01 -0.29 -14.42
CA ARG A 71 10.47 -0.64 -15.74
C ARG A 71 10.26 0.60 -16.62
N LEU A 72 9.76 1.68 -16.03
CA LEU A 72 9.58 2.94 -16.73
C LEU A 72 10.93 3.56 -17.14
N GLY A 73 11.91 3.55 -16.25
CA GLY A 73 13.27 4.05 -16.53
C GLY A 73 13.92 3.30 -17.69
N PHE A 74 13.79 1.97 -17.74
CA PHE A 74 14.25 1.17 -18.87
C PHE A 74 13.50 1.49 -20.17
N ALA A 75 12.18 1.73 -20.10
CA ALA A 75 11.40 2.11 -21.28
C ALA A 75 11.82 3.48 -21.86
N VAL A 76 12.23 4.43 -21.00
CA VAL A 76 12.69 5.76 -21.41
C VAL A 76 14.13 5.74 -21.93
N LEU A 77 15.01 4.93 -21.33
CA LEU A 77 16.47 4.94 -21.62
C LEU A 77 16.91 4.03 -22.77
N GLY A 78 16.14 3.01 -23.18
CA GLY A 78 16.54 2.22 -24.34
C GLY A 78 15.78 0.91 -24.59
N SER A 79 15.45 0.71 -25.86
CA SER A 79 14.83 -0.47 -26.51
C SER A 79 13.30 -0.47 -26.56
N GLY A 80 12.80 -0.04 -27.73
CA GLY A 80 11.37 0.04 -28.06
C GLY A 80 10.69 -1.29 -28.37
N ASP A 81 10.93 -2.36 -27.62
CA ASP A 81 10.35 -3.69 -27.96
C ASP A 81 9.55 -4.39 -26.85
N ARG A 82 9.29 -3.72 -25.71
CA ARG A 82 8.40 -4.26 -24.66
C ARG A 82 7.47 -3.22 -24.02
N ILE A 83 7.13 -2.17 -24.76
CA ILE A 83 6.14 -1.19 -24.29
C ILE A 83 4.76 -1.83 -24.39
N ARG A 84 4.19 -2.27 -23.26
CA ARG A 84 2.75 -2.55 -23.18
C ARG A 84 2.02 -1.21 -23.31
N PRO A 85 1.14 -1.02 -24.31
CA PRO A 85 0.37 0.20 -24.47
C PRO A 85 -0.53 0.35 -23.22
N GLY A 86 -0.17 1.29 -22.35
CA GLY A 86 -0.82 1.50 -21.05
C GLY A 86 0.13 1.76 -19.88
N ASP A 87 1.40 1.37 -19.96
CA ASP A 87 2.37 1.58 -18.85
C ASP A 87 2.91 3.01 -18.74
N ALA A 88 2.83 3.82 -19.80
CA ALA A 88 3.20 5.23 -19.81
C ALA A 88 2.03 6.19 -19.52
N ALA A 89 0.86 5.66 -19.13
CA ALA A 89 -0.28 6.51 -18.81
C ALA A 89 0.06 7.39 -17.60
N LEU A 90 -0.05 8.72 -17.77
CA LEU A 90 0.28 9.73 -16.77
C LEU A 90 -0.48 9.49 -15.44
N THR A 91 -1.68 8.91 -15.53
CA THR A 91 -2.50 8.47 -14.38
C THR A 91 -1.87 7.33 -13.57
N ARG A 92 -1.18 6.37 -14.20
CA ARG A 92 -0.45 5.30 -13.51
C ARG A 92 0.79 5.82 -12.79
N ILE A 93 1.52 6.74 -13.43
CA ILE A 93 2.70 7.39 -12.84
C ILE A 93 2.27 8.20 -11.62
N LEU A 94 1.23 9.03 -11.75
CA LEU A 94 0.70 9.83 -10.65
C LEU A 94 0.19 8.96 -9.50
N ALA A 95 -0.58 7.90 -9.80
CA ALA A 95 -1.05 6.97 -8.79
C ALA A 95 0.11 6.27 -8.05
N SER A 96 1.16 5.86 -8.77
CA SER A 96 2.36 5.27 -8.16
C SER A 96 3.10 6.26 -7.27
N PHE A 97 3.18 7.53 -7.67
CA PHE A 97 3.85 8.57 -6.90
C PHE A 97 3.08 8.89 -5.62
N VAL A 98 1.77 9.11 -5.71
CA VAL A 98 0.90 9.40 -4.55
C VAL A 98 0.91 8.22 -3.56
N LEU A 99 0.77 6.99 -4.05
CA LEU A 99 0.85 5.80 -3.20
C LEU A 99 2.24 5.62 -2.58
N GLY A 100 3.30 5.89 -3.34
CA GLY A 100 4.68 5.84 -2.84
C GLY A 100 4.93 6.84 -1.72
N ALA A 101 4.55 8.10 -1.90
CA ALA A 101 4.69 9.15 -0.89
C ALA A 101 3.91 8.82 0.38
N LEU A 102 2.65 8.38 0.23
CA LEU A 102 1.83 7.97 1.35
C LEU A 102 2.38 6.72 2.06
N ALA A 103 2.95 5.78 1.31
CA ALA A 103 3.61 4.61 1.88
C ALA A 103 4.84 5.01 2.71
N VAL A 104 5.75 5.85 2.18
CA VAL A 104 6.89 6.38 2.96
C VAL A 104 6.41 7.04 4.24
N TYR A 105 5.38 7.88 4.13
CA TYR A 105 4.83 8.60 5.28
C TYR A 105 4.24 7.65 6.33
N THR A 106 3.51 6.62 5.89
CA THR A 106 2.99 5.56 6.76
C THR A 106 4.12 4.81 7.46
N LEU A 107 5.20 4.49 6.73
CA LEU A 107 6.36 3.78 7.28
C LEU A 107 7.09 4.60 8.33
N LEU A 108 7.20 5.92 8.12
CA LEU A 108 7.80 6.84 9.09
C LEU A 108 7.02 6.82 10.42
N TRP A 109 5.69 6.81 10.37
CA TRP A 109 4.86 6.67 11.58
C TRP A 109 4.99 5.30 12.25
N VAL A 110 5.15 4.22 11.46
CA VAL A 110 5.40 2.88 12.00
C VAL A 110 6.72 2.86 12.78
N VAL A 111 7.79 3.41 12.20
CA VAL A 111 9.11 3.52 12.85
C VAL A 111 9.02 4.40 14.10
N ALA A 112 8.34 5.55 14.02
CA ALA A 112 8.15 6.43 15.18
C ALA A 112 7.40 5.72 16.33
N THR A 113 6.36 4.95 16.01
CA THR A 113 5.61 4.16 16.99
C THR A 113 6.48 3.12 17.67
N LEU A 114 7.26 2.36 16.88
CA LEU A 114 8.20 1.36 17.40
C LEU A 114 9.28 2.00 18.27
N TYR A 115 9.82 3.14 17.84
CA TYR A 115 10.81 3.90 18.60
C TYR A 115 10.26 4.34 19.96
N VAL A 116 9.06 4.92 19.99
CA VAL A 116 8.42 5.36 21.24
C VAL A 116 8.10 4.18 22.16
N HIS A 117 7.65 3.04 21.64
CA HIS A 117 7.28 1.89 22.48
C HIS A 117 8.45 1.06 23.00
N HIS A 118 9.60 1.07 22.31
CA HIS A 118 10.70 0.16 22.64
C HIS A 118 12.00 0.85 23.02
N LEU A 119 12.19 2.12 22.66
CA LEU A 119 13.47 2.83 22.82
C LEU A 119 13.35 4.11 23.65
N ALA A 120 12.18 4.75 23.67
CA ALA A 120 11.96 5.94 24.48
C ALA A 120 11.48 5.55 25.89
N GLU A 121 12.24 5.92 26.92
CA GLU A 121 11.82 5.77 28.33
C GLU A 121 10.78 6.83 28.76
N THR A 122 10.47 7.78 27.89
CA THR A 122 9.58 8.91 28.19
C THR A 122 8.12 8.58 27.87
N GLY A 123 7.23 8.78 28.84
CA GLY A 123 5.77 8.58 28.75
C GLY A 123 5.06 9.60 27.84
N GLY A 124 5.45 9.63 26.57
CA GLY A 124 4.84 10.47 25.54
C GLY A 124 3.56 9.87 24.94
N VAL A 125 2.78 10.72 24.27
CA VAL A 125 1.59 10.28 23.52
C VAL A 125 2.01 9.33 22.41
N SER A 126 1.41 8.14 22.41
CA SER A 126 1.66 7.13 21.39
C SER A 126 1.23 7.62 19.99
N PRO A 127 2.13 7.62 18.98
CA PRO A 127 1.76 7.99 17.62
C PRO A 127 1.00 6.90 16.86
N THR A 128 0.60 5.80 17.52
CA THR A 128 -0.11 4.65 16.91
C THR A 128 -1.37 5.07 16.13
N ILE A 129 -2.07 6.12 16.56
CA ILE A 129 -3.27 6.60 15.84
C ILE A 129 -2.95 7.06 14.42
N PHE A 130 -1.78 7.68 14.21
CA PHE A 130 -1.34 8.12 12.88
C PHE A 130 -1.00 6.94 11.98
N VAL A 131 -0.40 5.87 12.54
CA VAL A 131 -0.13 4.62 11.81
C VAL A 131 -1.43 4.04 11.25
N LEU A 132 -2.47 3.98 12.08
CA LEU A 132 -3.78 3.47 11.68
C LEU A 132 -4.46 4.36 10.65
N MET A 133 -4.43 5.67 10.85
CA MET A 133 -5.09 6.62 9.97
C MET A 133 -4.46 6.58 8.57
N PHE A 134 -3.14 6.75 8.48
CA PHE A 134 -2.44 6.73 7.19
C PHE A 134 -2.39 5.33 6.57
N GLY A 135 -2.26 4.29 7.39
CA GLY A 135 -2.35 2.89 6.94
C GLY A 135 -3.71 2.55 6.34
N GLY A 136 -4.80 2.98 6.97
CA GLY A 136 -6.16 2.79 6.47
C GLY A 136 -6.41 3.54 5.16
N VAL A 137 -6.00 4.82 5.09
CA VAL A 137 -6.07 5.61 3.84
C VAL A 137 -5.26 4.96 2.73
N LEU A 138 -4.04 4.49 3.02
CA LEU A 138 -3.20 3.78 2.06
C LEU A 138 -3.90 2.51 1.58
N GLY A 139 -4.48 1.72 2.49
CA GLY A 139 -5.27 0.53 2.14
C GLY A 139 -6.45 0.84 1.24
N ALA A 140 -7.21 1.88 1.54
CA ALA A 140 -8.33 2.31 0.71
C ALA A 140 -7.87 2.70 -0.70
N LEU A 141 -6.82 3.50 -0.83
CA LEU A 141 -6.29 3.91 -2.12
C LEU A 141 -5.71 2.73 -2.92
N VAL A 142 -5.07 1.77 -2.26
CA VAL A 142 -4.57 0.55 -2.89
C VAL A 142 -5.73 -0.29 -3.45
N LEU A 143 -6.82 -0.47 -2.69
CA LEU A 143 -7.99 -1.19 -3.18
C LEU A 143 -8.70 -0.45 -4.31
N VAL A 144 -8.90 0.86 -4.17
CA VAL A 144 -9.49 1.69 -5.23
C VAL A 144 -8.66 1.57 -6.50
N ARG A 145 -7.33 1.65 -6.40
CA ARG A 145 -6.43 1.44 -7.53
C ARG A 145 -6.59 0.06 -8.15
N ALA A 146 -6.64 -0.99 -7.33
CA ALA A 146 -6.77 -2.36 -7.80
C ALA A 146 -8.09 -2.58 -8.56
N VAL A 147 -9.20 -2.09 -7.99
CA VAL A 147 -10.53 -2.15 -8.60
C VAL A 147 -10.59 -1.31 -9.88
N PHE A 148 -10.02 -0.10 -9.86
CA PHE A 148 -9.97 0.79 -11.01
C PHE A 148 -9.23 0.16 -12.20
N PHE A 149 -8.07 -0.45 -11.98
CA PHE A 149 -7.33 -1.12 -13.05
C PHE A 149 -7.93 -2.47 -13.47
N GLN A 150 -8.72 -3.12 -12.62
CA GLN A 150 -9.54 -4.26 -13.02
C GLN A 150 -10.69 -3.84 -13.94
N LEU A 151 -11.38 -2.73 -13.63
CA LEU A 151 -12.49 -2.20 -14.42
C LEU A 151 -12.04 -1.56 -15.73
N PHE A 152 -10.86 -0.92 -15.73
CA PHE A 152 -10.30 -0.18 -16.87
C PHE A 152 -8.89 -0.67 -17.21
N PRO A 153 -8.74 -1.90 -17.74
CA PRO A 153 -7.43 -2.47 -18.06
C PRO A 153 -6.65 -1.65 -19.10
N GLU A 154 -7.36 -1.01 -20.03
CA GLU A 154 -6.82 -0.16 -21.11
C GLU A 154 -6.84 1.35 -20.78
N GLY A 155 -7.37 1.72 -19.59
CA GLY A 155 -7.57 3.10 -19.16
C GLY A 155 -8.95 3.68 -19.50
N PRO A 156 -9.46 4.65 -18.72
CA PRO A 156 -10.80 5.22 -18.95
C PRO A 156 -10.92 5.99 -20.27
N LEU A 157 -9.80 6.51 -20.78
CA LEU A 157 -9.75 7.30 -22.00
C LEU A 157 -9.89 6.46 -23.28
N SER A 158 -9.56 5.15 -23.24
CA SER A 158 -9.73 4.29 -24.42
C SER A 158 -11.21 4.06 -24.74
N ARG A 159 -12.09 4.02 -23.71
CA ARG A 159 -13.55 3.95 -23.90
C ARG A 159 -14.14 5.25 -24.42
N LEU A 160 -13.58 6.40 -24.08
CA LEU A 160 -14.05 7.68 -24.61
C LEU A 160 -13.71 7.81 -26.11
N ASN A 161 -12.54 7.36 -26.54
CA ASN A 161 -12.20 7.34 -27.97
C ASN A 161 -13.08 6.42 -28.82
N GLY A 162 -13.60 5.33 -28.26
CA GLY A 162 -14.58 4.49 -28.97
C GLY A 162 -15.95 5.14 -29.15
N LEU A 163 -16.29 6.11 -28.28
CA LEU A 163 -17.57 6.83 -28.27
C LEU A 163 -17.59 8.05 -29.19
N PHE A 164 -16.42 8.54 -29.62
CA PHE A 164 -16.29 9.65 -30.57
C PHE A 164 -16.17 9.20 -32.04
N VAL A 165 -16.28 7.90 -32.31
CA VAL A 165 -16.13 7.31 -33.67
C VAL A 165 -17.47 6.83 -34.25
N GLU A 166 -18.59 7.04 -33.57
CA GLU A 166 -19.95 6.87 -34.15
C GLU A 166 -20.55 8.21 -34.61
#